data_AF-A0A1F6KH71-F1
#
_entry.id   AF-A0A1F6KH71-F1
#
_cell.length_a   1.000
_cell.length_b   1.000
_cell.length_c   1.000
_cell.angle_alpha   90.00
_cell.angle_beta   90.00
_cell.angle_gamma   90.00
#
_symmetry.space_group_name_H-M   'P 1'
#
loop_
_entity.id
_entity.type
_entity.pdbx_description
1 polymer ?
#
loop_
_entity_poly.entity_id
_entity_poly.type
_entity_poly.pdbx_seq_one_letter_code
_entity_poly.pdbx_strand_id
1 'polypeptide(L)' 'MLLNVIAIVVAVLLIGVIMLQMQGTGLSSSFGGGGEFYRSRQSIDKLLIWVTVILTTIFGILSIILLIPR' A
#
# COMPACT_ATOMS: atom_id res chain seq x y z
N MET A 1 -10.99 3.01 -24.25
CA MET A 1 -11.92 3.57 -23.25
C MET A 1 -12.09 2.66 -22.03
N LEU A 2 -12.48 1.38 -22.18
CA LEU A 2 -12.61 0.45 -21.04
C LEU A 2 -11.32 0.31 -20.20
N LEU A 3 -10.16 0.19 -20.84
CA LEU A 3 -8.85 0.11 -20.19
C LEU A 3 -8.53 1.34 -19.31
N ASN A 4 -8.88 2.54 -19.76
CA ASN A 4 -8.62 3.78 -19.01
C ASN A 4 -9.49 3.85 -17.74
N VAL A 5 -10.76 3.44 -17.84
CA VAL A 5 -11.68 3.39 -16.69
C VAL A 5 -11.15 2.41 -15.63
N ILE A 6 -10.70 1.23 -16.06
CA ILE A 6 -10.11 0.23 -15.15
C ILE A 6 -8.85 0.78 -14.48
N ALA A 7 -7.96 1.43 -15.22
CA ALA A 7 -6.75 2.05 -14.65
C ALA A 7 -7.06 3.11 -13.59
N ILE A 8 -8.04 3.99 -13.84
CA ILE A 8 -8.44 5.03 -12.90
C ILE A 8 -9.01 4.40 -11.62
N VAL A 9 -9.87 3.38 -11.74
CA VAL A 9 -10.45 2.70 -10.57
C VAL A 9 -9.37 2.01 -9.74
N VAL A 10 -8.42 1.31 -10.36
CA VAL A 10 -7.33 0.64 -9.62
C VAL A 10 -6.39 1.66 -8.97
N ALA A 11 -6.13 2.80 -9.61
CA ALA A 11 -5.33 3.88 -9.03
C ALA A 11 -5.98 4.47 -7.77
N VAL A 12 -7.29 4.73 -7.80
CA VAL A 12 -8.04 5.25 -6.64
C VAL A 12 -8.03 4.25 -5.48
N LEU A 13 -8.24 2.96 -5.76
CA LEU A 13 -8.17 1.90 -4.75
C LEU A 13 -6.78 1.81 -4.12
N LEU A 14 -5.72 1.93 -4.92
CA LEU A 14 -4.35 1.95 -4.41
C LEU A 14 -4.06 3.12 -3.49
N ILE A 15 -4.52 4.33 -3.86
CA ILE A 15 -4.37 5.51 -3.01
C ILE A 15 -5.06 5.28 -1.66
N GLY A 16 -6.29 4.74 -1.67
CA GLY A 16 -7.01 4.40 -0.44
C GLY A 16 -6.27 3.39 0.43
N VAL A 17 -5.73 2.32 -0.18
CA VAL A 17 -4.95 1.29 0.52
C VAL A 17 -3.64 1.85 1.08
N ILE A 18 -2.96 2.75 0.37
CA ILE A 18 -1.72 3.41 0.82
C ILE A 18 -1.99 4.35 2.01
N MET A 19 -3.10 5.09 2.00
CA MET A 19 -3.46 5.93 3.15
C MET A 19 -3.72 5.10 4.42
N LEU A 20 -4.36 3.94 4.29
CA LEU A 20 -4.61 3.05 5.43
C LEU A 20 -3.32 2.43 6.01
N GLN A 21 -2.24 2.36 5.22
CA GLN A 21 -0.92 1.93 5.69
C GLN A 21 -0.15 2.97 6.50
N MET A 22 -0.50 4.26 6.43
CA MET A 22 0.23 5.33 7.13
C MET A 22 0.03 5.33 8.66
N GLN A 23 -0.51 4.26 9.22
CA GLN A 23 -0.68 4.09 10.66
C GLN A 23 0.60 3.51 11.27
N GLY A 24 1.53 4.36 11.70
CA GLY A 24 2.41 4.02 12.82
C GLY A 24 3.93 4.18 12.63
N THR A 25 4.43 4.58 11.47
CA THR A 25 5.87 4.90 11.32
C THR A 25 6.15 6.37 11.61
N GLY A 26 5.73 6.84 12.78
CA GLY A 26 6.21 8.10 13.32
C GLY A 26 7.62 7.94 13.88
N LEU A 27 8.41 9.01 13.88
CA LEU A 27 9.75 9.08 14.49
C LEU A 27 9.77 8.56 15.96
N SER A 28 8.61 8.47 16.62
CA SER A 28 8.42 7.87 17.96
C SER A 28 8.97 6.45 18.12
N SER A 29 8.96 5.61 17.07
CA SER A 29 9.56 4.27 17.12
C SER A 29 11.10 4.28 17.08
N SER A 30 11.69 5.34 16.52
CA SER A 30 13.13 5.56 16.43
C SER A 30 13.71 6.34 17.62
N PHE A 31 12.87 6.99 18.42
CA PHE A 31 13.27 7.83 19.57
C PHE A 31 12.92 7.24 20.95
N GLY A 32 12.64 5.93 21.05
CA GLY A 32 12.50 5.24 22.35
C GLY A 32 11.21 5.55 23.13
N GLY A 33 10.12 5.88 22.43
CA GLY A 33 8.84 6.19 23.07
C GLY A 33 8.03 4.96 23.48
N GLY A 34 8.25 4.47 24.71
CA GLY A 34 7.24 3.80 25.55
C GLY A 34 6.90 2.35 25.20
N GLY A 35 7.51 1.42 25.94
CA GLY A 35 7.10 0.01 25.98
C GLY A 35 5.66 -0.20 26.48
N GLU A 36 5.19 -1.43 26.28
CA GLU A 36 3.97 -2.07 26.82
C GLU A 36 2.72 -2.25 25.93
N PHE A 37 2.68 -1.86 24.65
CA PHE A 37 1.52 -2.24 23.78
C PHE A 37 1.83 -2.68 22.33
N TYR A 38 3.10 -2.90 21.96
CA TYR A 38 3.48 -3.28 20.59
C TYR A 38 3.59 -4.79 20.31
N ARG A 39 3.45 -5.65 21.34
CA ARG A 39 3.75 -7.09 21.19
C ARG A 39 2.62 -7.92 20.56
N SER A 40 1.44 -7.34 20.31
CA SER A 40 0.26 -8.06 19.79
C SER A 40 -0.16 -7.66 18.35
N ARG A 41 0.31 -6.51 17.83
CA ARG A 41 -0.13 -5.99 16.51
C ARG A 41 0.82 -6.25 15.34
N GLN A 42 2.04 -6.74 15.60
CA GLN A 42 3.06 -7.00 14.57
C GLN A 42 2.60 -7.93 13.43
N SER A 43 1.63 -8.81 13.66
CA SER A 43 1.13 -9.77 12.66
C SER A 43 0.31 -9.09 11.58
N ILE A 44 -0.52 -8.13 11.97
CA ILE A 44 -1.48 -7.45 11.08
C ILE A 44 -0.74 -6.42 10.22
N ASP A 45 0.17 -5.67 10.83
CA ASP A 45 0.94 -4.64 10.13
C ASP A 45 1.86 -5.24 9.06
N LYS A 46 2.51 -6.38 9.38
CA LYS A 46 3.32 -7.12 8.39
C LYS A 46 2.48 -7.62 7.23
N LEU A 47 1.30 -8.19 7.50
CA LEU A 47 0.41 -8.69 6.45
C LEU A 47 -0.05 -7.55 5.53
N LEU A 48 -0.41 -6.40 6.09
CA LEU A 48 -0.90 -5.23 5.35
C LEU A 48 0.19 -4.64 4.44
N ILE A 49 1.46 -4.63 4.89
CA ILE A 49 2.61 -4.26 4.07
C ILE A 49 2.81 -5.26 2.92
N TRP A 50 2.81 -6.56 3.19
CA TRP A 50 2.98 -7.59 2.16
C TRP A 50 1.88 -7.53 1.09
N VAL A 51 0.62 -7.35 1.50
CA VAL A 51 -0.53 -7.20 0.59
C VAL A 51 -0.35 -5.98 -0.30
N THR A 52 0.13 -4.87 0.24
CA THR A 52 0.34 -3.65 -0.54
C THR A 52 1.48 -3.80 -1.53
N VAL A 53 2.60 -4.38 -1.13
CA VAL A 53 3.73 -4.61 -2.05
C VAL A 53 3.28 -5.44 -3.25
N ILE A 54 2.46 -6.46 -3.03
CA ILE A 54 1.86 -7.27 -4.09
C ILE A 54 0.92 -6.43 -4.97
N LEU A 55 -0.01 -5.68 -4.37
CA LEU A 55 -0.97 -4.84 -5.10
C LEU A 55 -0.28 -3.76 -5.96
N THR A 56 0.69 -3.07 -5.38
CA THR A 56 1.46 -2.01 -6.05
C THR A 56 2.30 -2.58 -7.19
N THR A 57 2.89 -3.76 -7.02
CA THR A 57 3.63 -4.44 -8.09
C THR A 57 2.72 -4.80 -9.27
N ILE A 58 1.55 -5.38 -8.98
CA ILE A 58 0.56 -5.74 -10.01
C ILE A 58 0.07 -4.51 -10.76
N PHE A 59 -0.23 -3.42 -10.05
CA PHE A 59 -0.62 -2.17 -10.68
C PHE A 59 0.48 -1.54 -11.53
N GLY A 60 1.73 -1.57 -11.06
CA GLY A 60 2.87 -1.10 -11.84
C GLY A 60 2.98 -1.83 -13.19
N ILE A 61 2.83 -3.15 -13.17
CA ILE A 61 2.84 -3.99 -14.38
C ILE A 61 1.66 -3.64 -15.30
N LEU A 62 0.44 -3.52 -14.75
CA LEU A 62 -0.75 -3.12 -15.52
C LEU A 62 -0.60 -1.72 -16.13
N SER A 63 0.00 -0.79 -15.39
CA SER A 63 0.26 0.58 -15.86
C SER A 63 1.24 0.58 -17.04
N ILE A 64 2.31 -0.21 -16.97
CA ILE A 64 3.28 -0.37 -18.08
C ILE A 64 2.58 -0.99 -19.30
N ILE A 65 1.76 -2.02 -19.12
CA ILE A 65 1.02 -2.66 -20.23
C ILE A 65 0.01 -1.69 -20.88
N LEU A 66 -0.58 -0.79 -20.09
CA LEU A 66 -1.49 0.24 -20.59
C LEU A 66 -0.76 1.39 -21.27
N LEU A 67 0.46 1.71 -20.82
CA LEU A 67 1.33 2.72 -21.42
C LEU A 67 1.82 2.30 -22.81
N ILE A 68 1.97 1.00 -23.08
CA ILE A 68 2.33 0.52 -24.42
C ILE A 68 1.28 1.02 -25.42
N PRO A 69 1.63 2.00 -26.28
CA PRO A 69 0.71 2.50 -27.28
C PRO A 69 0.57 1.42 -28.35
N ARG A 70 -0.68 1.14 -28.73
CA ARG A 70 -0.97 0.37 -29.94
C ARG A 70 -1.13 1.33 -31.09
#